data_AF-A0A964G9X4-F1
#
_entry.id   AF-A0A964G9X4-F1
#
_cell.length_a   1.000
_cell.length_b   1.000
_cell.length_c   1.000
_cell.angle_alpha   90.00
_cell.angle_beta   90.00
_cell.angle_gamma   90.00
#
_symmetry.space_group_name_H-M   'P 1'
#
loop_
_entity.id
_entity.type
_entity.pdbx_description
1 polymer ?
#
loop_
_entity_poly.entity_id
_entity_poly.type
_entity_poly.pdbx_seq_one_letter_code
_entity_poly.pdbx_strand_id
1 'polypeptide(L)'
;SFFWEFSHLDKICFQAYLEQLSLEYPDELHIIQVDNAGGHLLSKSELPDNIILLFQPPHCPEVNPTERVWEYIKEFLAKVSL
;
A
#
# COMPACT_ATOMS: atom_id res chain seq x y z
N SER A 1 0.93 8.24 -15.20
CA SER A 1 0.95 8.06 -13.74
C SER A 1 0.28 6.75 -13.43
N PHE A 2 0.92 5.86 -12.69
CA PHE A 2 0.31 4.60 -12.26
C PHE A 2 -0.66 4.85 -11.11
N PHE A 3 -1.93 4.52 -11.29
CA PHE A 3 -2.99 4.70 -10.29
C PHE A 3 -4.14 3.73 -10.56
N TRP A 4 -4.50 2.94 -9.55
CA TRP A 4 -5.59 1.97 -9.62
C TRP A 4 -6.45 2.11 -8.37
N GLU A 5 -7.77 2.07 -8.57
CA GLU A 5 -8.76 2.19 -7.51
C GLU A 5 -9.61 0.92 -7.46
N PHE A 6 -9.81 0.41 -6.24
CA PHE A 6 -10.66 -0.74 -5.95
C PHE A 6 -11.74 -0.34 -4.96
N SER A 7 -12.87 -1.05 -4.96
CA SER A 7 -14.00 -0.73 -4.09
C SER A 7 -13.71 -0.92 -2.60
N HIS A 8 -12.71 -1.73 -2.26
CA HIS A 8 -12.30 -2.05 -0.89
C HIS A 8 -10.86 -2.61 -0.86
N LEU A 9 -10.32 -2.75 0.35
CA LEU A 9 -9.05 -3.42 0.60
C LEU A 9 -9.32 -4.84 1.10
N ASP A 10 -8.87 -5.82 0.33
CA ASP A 10 -8.70 -7.22 0.74
C ASP A 10 -7.47 -7.82 0.04
N LYS A 11 -7.22 -9.12 0.26
CA LYS A 11 -6.07 -9.80 -0.37
C LYS A 11 -6.17 -9.83 -1.89
N ILE A 12 -7.38 -9.99 -2.43
CA ILE A 12 -7.61 -10.16 -3.87
C ILE A 12 -7.34 -8.84 -4.59
N CYS A 13 -7.91 -7.75 -4.11
CA CYS A 13 -7.70 -6.42 -4.67
C CYS A 13 -6.25 -5.96 -4.49
N PHE A 14 -5.62 -6.24 -3.35
CA PHE A 14 -4.22 -5.90 -3.13
C PHE A 14 -3.28 -6.69 -4.05
N GLN A 15 -3.50 -8.00 -4.22
CA GLN A 15 -2.73 -8.80 -5.17
C GLN A 15 -2.90 -8.27 -6.60
N ALA A 16 -4.13 -8.00 -7.04
CA ALA A 16 -4.39 -7.46 -8.37
C ALA A 16 -3.65 -6.12 -8.60
N TYR A 17 -3.61 -5.24 -7.58
CA TYR A 17 -2.83 -4.00 -7.65
C TYR A 17 -1.33 -4.27 -7.88
N LEU A 18 -0.76 -5.21 -7.12
CA LEU A 18 0.66 -5.58 -7.24
C LEU A 18 0.97 -6.19 -8.61
N GLU A 19 0.07 -7.00 -9.17
CA GLU A 19 0.20 -7.52 -10.54
C GLU A 19 0.21 -6.40 -11.57
N GLN A 20 -0.69 -5.41 -11.47
CA GLN A 20 -0.70 -4.25 -12.36
C GLN A 20 0.58 -3.41 -12.23
N LEU A 21 1.11 -3.25 -11.01
CA LEU A 21 2.35 -2.51 -10.77
C LEU A 21 3.55 -3.19 -11.41
N SER A 22 3.64 -4.51 -11.26
CA SER A 22 4.69 -5.33 -11.87
C SER A 22 4.64 -5.26 -13.40
N LEU A 23 3.44 -5.30 -13.99
CA LEU A 23 3.25 -5.19 -15.44
C LEU A 23 3.60 -3.81 -16.01
N GLU A 24 3.27 -2.73 -15.28
CA GLU A 24 3.60 -1.35 -15.72
C GLU A 24 5.11 -1.09 -15.68
N TYR A 25 5.80 -1.64 -14.67
CA TYR A 25 7.23 -1.41 -14.43
C TYR A 25 8.01 -2.73 -14.30
N PRO A 26 8.15 -3.50 -15.40
CA PRO A 26 8.70 -4.86 -15.36
C PRO A 26 10.20 -4.90 -15.06
N ASP A 27 10.94 -3.84 -15.40
CA ASP A 27 12.39 -3.77 -15.25
C ASP A 27 12.84 -3.16 -13.90
N GLU A 28 11.88 -2.82 -13.03
CA GLU A 28 12.13 -2.21 -11.72
C GLU A 28 11.87 -3.19 -10.58
N LEU A 29 12.66 -3.08 -9.50
CA LEU A 29 12.40 -3.76 -8.24
C LEU A 29 11.61 -2.85 -7.31
N HIS A 30 10.42 -3.28 -6.91
CA HIS A 30 9.51 -2.51 -6.07
C HIS A 30 9.60 -2.99 -4.62
N ILE A 31 10.07 -2.14 -3.72
CA ILE A 31 10.03 -2.39 -2.27
C ILE A 31 8.91 -1.55 -1.68
N ILE A 32 7.86 -2.19 -1.18
CA ILE A 32 6.63 -1.54 -0.71
C ILE A 32 6.51 -1.74 0.79
N GLN A 33 6.57 -0.65 1.56
CA GLN A 33 6.29 -0.68 2.99
C GLN A 33 4.80 -0.87 3.23
N VAL A 34 4.44 -1.85 4.07
CA VAL A 34 3.06 -2.14 4.46
C VAL A 34 2.95 -2.34 5.97
N ASP A 35 1.74 -2.14 6.50
CA ASP A 35 1.40 -2.56 7.85
C ASP A 35 0.99 -4.05 7.88
N ASN A 36 0.54 -4.52 9.05
CA ASN A 36 0.15 -5.92 9.24
C ASN A 36 -1.37 -6.14 9.04
N ALA A 37 -2.08 -5.26 8.33
CA ALA A 37 -3.49 -5.43 8.04
C ALA A 37 -3.72 -6.71 7.22
N GLY A 38 -4.83 -7.40 7.47
CA GLY A 38 -5.12 -8.70 6.86
C GLY A 38 -5.13 -8.72 5.33
N GLY A 39 -5.44 -7.60 4.68
CA GLY A 39 -5.40 -7.44 3.22
C GLY A 39 -3.98 -7.47 2.63
N HIS A 40 -2.95 -7.14 3.41
CA HIS A 40 -1.55 -7.16 2.95
C HIS A 40 -0.86 -8.52 3.14
N LEU A 41 -1.48 -9.45 3.90
CA LEU A 41 -0.89 -10.75 4.24
C LEU A 41 -0.98 -11.75 3.08
N LEU A 42 -0.16 -11.52 2.05
CA LEU A 42 0.04 -12.41 0.91
C LEU A 42 1.19 -13.40 1.16
N SER A 43 1.05 -14.61 0.63
CA SER A 43 2.12 -15.59 0.55
C SER A 43 3.11 -15.23 -0.55
N LYS A 44 4.33 -15.78 -0.48
CA LYS A 44 5.36 -15.52 -1.49
C LYS A 44 4.94 -15.92 -2.90
N SER A 45 4.12 -16.95 -3.06
CA SER A 45 3.62 -17.39 -4.37
C SER A 45 2.56 -16.47 -4.97
N GLU A 46 1.97 -15.57 -4.19
CA GLU A 46 0.98 -14.58 -4.63
C GLU A 46 1.65 -13.26 -5.05
N LEU A 47 2.97 -13.10 -4.88
CA LEU A 47 3.70 -11.89 -5.21
C LEU A 47 4.41 -12.02 -6.57
N PRO A 48 4.36 -10.99 -7.44
CA PRO A 48 5.24 -10.91 -8.60
C PRO A 48 6.72 -10.91 -8.19
N ASP A 49 7.59 -11.47 -9.04
CA ASP A 49 9.02 -11.65 -8.72
C ASP A 49 9.77 -10.33 -8.46
N ASN A 50 9.29 -9.21 -9.03
CA ASN A 50 9.88 -7.88 -8.87
C ASN A 50 9.23 -7.05 -7.75
N ILE A 51 8.48 -7.67 -6.84
CA ILE A 51 7.84 -7.01 -5.70
C ILE A 51 8.29 -7.62 -4.38
N ILE A 52 8.69 -6.75 -3.45
CA ILE A 52 9.03 -7.09 -2.08
C ILE A 52 8.15 -6.28 -1.13
N LEU A 53 7.37 -6.97 -0.29
CA LEU A 53 6.64 -6.35 0.81
C LEU A 53 7.54 -6.23 2.04
N LEU A 54 7.74 -5.00 2.51
CA LEU A 54 8.46 -4.69 3.75
C LEU A 54 7.44 -4.42 4.87
N PHE A 55 7.21 -5.42 5.72
CA PHE A 55 6.31 -5.28 6.85
C PHE A 55 6.97 -4.50 7.99
N GLN A 56 6.29 -3.48 8.47
CA GLN A 56 6.71 -2.76 9.67
C GLN A 56 6.41 -3.55 10.96
N PRO A 57 7.03 -3.20 12.10
CA PRO A 57 6.71 -3.81 13.39
C PRO A 57 5.22 -3.60 13.76
N PRO A 58 4.58 -4.58 14.42
CA PRO A 58 3.20 -4.45 14.87
C PRO A 58 3.02 -3.24 15.79
N HIS A 59 1.92 -2.50 15.59
CA HIS A 59 1.54 -1.34 16.42
C HIS A 59 2.56 -0.18 16.44
N CYS A 60 3.38 -0.05 15.39
CA CYS A 60 4.31 1.07 15.21
C CYS A 60 3.87 2.01 14.07
N PRO A 61 2.77 2.79 14.23
CA PRO A 61 2.34 3.75 13.19
C PRO A 61 3.38 4.84 12.92
N GLU A 62 4.23 5.18 13.89
CA GLU A 62 5.26 6.21 13.79
C GLU A 62 6.33 5.94 12.72
N VAL A 63 6.47 4.67 12.29
CA VAL A 63 7.39 4.30 11.21
C VAL A 63 6.72 4.30 9.83
N ASN A 64 5.40 4.46 9.74
CA ASN A 64 4.67 4.56 8.49
C ASN A 64 4.59 6.03 8.03
N PRO A 65 5.33 6.44 6.98
CA PRO A 65 5.30 7.83 6.51
C PRO A 65 3.91 8.25 6.01
N THR A 66 3.06 7.30 5.60
CA THR A 66 1.69 7.55 5.17
C THR A 66 0.82 8.13 6.28
N GLU A 67 1.10 7.83 7.55
CA GLU A 67 0.35 8.40 8.69
C GLU A 67 0.46 9.93 8.72
N ARG A 68 1.65 10.47 8.45
CA ARG A 68 1.85 11.93 8.37
C ARG A 68 1.08 12.57 7.23
N VAL A 69 0.97 11.88 6.09
CA VAL A 69 0.16 12.34 4.95
C VAL A 69 -1.32 12.37 5.33
N TRP A 70 -1.80 11.31 6.00
CA TRP A 70 -3.18 11.25 6.47
C TRP A 70 -3.50 12.31 7.52
N GLU A 71 -2.59 12.59 8.44
CA GLU A 71 -2.72 13.70 9.40
C GLU A 71 -2.93 15.02 8.67
N TYR A 72 -2.08 15.33 7.68
CA TYR A 72 -2.22 16.54 6.87
C TYR A 72 -3.57 16.61 6.13
N ILE A 73 -3.99 15.50 5.50
CA ILE A 73 -5.28 15.43 4.78
C ILE A 73 -6.45 15.66 5.75
N LYS A 74 -6.43 15.02 6.93
CA LYS A 74 -7.47 15.19 7.96
C LYS A 74 -7.55 16.64 8.44
N GLU A 75 -6.41 17.26 8.73
CA GLU A 75 -6.37 18.67 9.11
C GLU A 75 -6.90 19.60 8.02
N PHE A 76 -6.53 19.34 6.77
CA PHE A 76 -7.00 20.12 5.62
C PHE A 76 -8.53 20.00 5.48
N LEU A 77 -9.06 18.78 5.49
CA LEU A 77 -10.51 18.54 5.36
C LEU A 77 -11.30 19.15 6.52
N ALA A 78 -10.77 19.10 7.74
CA ALA A 78 -11.40 19.72 8.91
C ALA A 78 -11.51 21.25 8.77
N LYS A 79 -10.53 21.90 8.12
CA LYS A 79 -10.53 23.35 7.88
C LYS A 79 -11.43 23.79 6.73
N VAL A 80 -11.63 22.93 5.72
CA VAL A 80 -12.49 23.20 4.55
C VAL A 80 -13.96 22.92 4.84
N SER A 81 -14.26 22.14 5.88
CA SER A 81 -15.63 21.81 6.31
C SER A 81 -16.27 22.89 7.22
N LEU A 82 -15.63 24.06 7.35
CA LEU A 82 -16.10 25.26 8.04
C LEU A 82 -16.26 26.41 7.04
#